data_AF-A0A968JUS3-F1
#
_entry.id   AF-A0A968JUS3-F1
#
_cell.length_a   1.000
_cell.length_b   1.000
_cell.length_c   1.000
_cell.angle_alpha   90.00
_cell.angle_beta   90.00
_cell.angle_gamma   90.00
#
_symmetry.space_group_name_H-M   'P 1'
#
loop_
_entity.id
_entity.type
_entity.pdbx_description
1 polymer ?
#
loop_
_entity_poly.entity_id
_entity_poly.type
_entity_poly.pdbx_seq_one_letter_code
_entity_poly.pdbx_strand_id
1 'polypeptide(L)'
;MAYPVLEIKNGLEKSKPNVLVISDSFYWVIIDNISKLFSNASSFWFYNKEIFPNDGNIKYVEQVSLLDELVKYDIIILMATEATLPNFGWGFIENSYNEFNGLNNKPEYNLDFMKKVADLINYIKTDENWYNSIVGKAKNKGISVDSMLMVDAIWQIEQNLK
;
A
#
# COMPACT_ATOMS: atom_id res chain seq x y z
N MET A 1 -1.39 3.29 31.70
CA MET A 1 -0.59 2.56 30.68
C MET A 1 0.73 3.28 30.55
N ALA A 2 1.85 2.59 30.73
CA ALA A 2 3.18 3.15 30.52
C ALA A 2 3.51 3.03 29.03
N TYR A 3 3.36 4.12 28.28
CA TYR A 3 3.82 4.17 26.90
C TYR A 3 5.34 4.42 26.88
N PRO A 4 6.08 3.81 25.94
CA PRO A 4 7.49 4.10 25.77
C PRO A 4 7.68 5.58 25.42
N VAL A 5 8.60 6.23 26.10
CA VAL A 5 9.06 7.58 25.74
C VAL A 5 10.11 7.42 24.65
N LEU A 6 9.77 7.80 23.42
CA LEU A 6 10.66 7.74 22.27
C LEU A 6 11.38 9.08 22.11
N GLU A 7 12.70 9.07 22.03
CA GLU A 7 13.52 10.25 21.74
C GLU A 7 14.32 10.02 20.45
N ILE A 8 14.06 10.84 19.43
CA ILE A 8 14.80 10.81 18.17
C ILE A 8 15.97 11.79 18.27
N LYS A 9 17.18 11.26 18.50
CA LYS A 9 18.40 12.06 18.56
C LYS A 9 18.99 12.27 17.16
N ASN A 10 18.69 13.43 16.56
CA ASN A 10 19.34 13.91 15.34
C ASN A 10 20.80 14.27 15.63
N GLY A 11 21.73 13.86 14.77
CA GLY A 11 23.15 14.21 14.86
C GLY A 11 23.74 14.43 13.48
N LEU A 12 24.74 15.30 13.37
CA LEU A 12 25.38 15.67 12.10
C LEU A 12 26.03 14.47 11.37
N GLU A 13 26.38 13.41 12.09
CA GLU A 13 26.94 12.16 11.54
C GLU A 13 25.91 11.05 11.30
N LYS A 14 24.61 11.32 11.49
CA LYS A 14 23.54 10.32 11.32
C LYS A 14 22.79 10.57 10.02
N SER A 15 22.87 9.62 9.08
CA SER A 15 22.05 9.61 7.87
C SER A 15 20.69 9.00 8.14
N LYS A 16 19.64 9.57 7.55
CA LYS A 16 18.32 8.97 7.53
C LYS A 16 18.21 8.04 6.32
N PRO A 17 17.83 6.76 6.50
CA PRO A 17 17.71 5.83 5.39
C PRO A 17 16.53 6.20 4.48
N ASN A 18 16.67 5.91 3.20
CA ASN A 18 15.54 5.86 2.27
C ASN A 18 14.78 4.56 2.52
N VAL A 19 13.52 4.65 2.94
CA VAL A 19 12.73 3.47 3.29
C VAL A 19 11.55 3.33 2.35
N LEU A 20 11.36 2.12 1.82
CA LEU A 20 10.12 1.72 1.16
C LEU A 20 9.30 0.90 2.14
N VAL A 21 8.06 1.30 2.40
CA VAL A 21 7.13 0.50 3.20
C VAL A 21 6.00 0.00 2.31
N ILE A 22 5.79 -1.31 2.31
CA ILE A 22 4.65 -1.96 1.68
C ILE A 22 3.73 -2.47 2.79
N SER A 23 2.54 -1.89 2.89
CA SER A 23 1.62 -2.21 3.99
C SER A 23 0.15 -1.91 3.66
N ASP A 24 -0.71 -2.35 4.57
CA ASP A 24 -2.11 -1.94 4.68
C ASP A 24 -2.29 -0.54 5.31
N SER A 25 -3.55 -0.17 5.55
CA SER A 25 -3.94 1.17 6.00
C SER A 25 -3.49 1.48 7.42
N PHE A 26 -3.07 0.48 8.20
CA PHE A 26 -2.60 0.67 9.56
C PHE A 26 -1.28 1.43 9.61
N TYR A 27 -0.48 1.39 8.54
CA TYR A 27 0.76 2.14 8.45
C TYR A 27 0.56 3.66 8.56
N TRP A 28 -0.56 4.19 8.04
CA TRP A 28 -0.86 5.62 8.15
C TRP A 28 -0.95 6.10 9.60
N VAL A 29 -1.39 5.23 10.52
CA VAL A 29 -1.47 5.55 11.95
C VAL A 29 -0.08 5.57 12.60
N ILE A 30 0.85 4.78 12.06
CA ILE A 30 2.22 4.64 12.60
C ILE A 30 3.13 5.74 12.05
N ILE A 31 3.04 6.05 10.75
CA ILE A 31 4.01 6.89 10.04
C ILE A 31 4.12 8.30 10.61
N ASP A 32 3.04 8.88 11.11
CA ASP A 32 3.07 10.21 11.73
C ASP A 32 4.09 10.30 12.87
N ASN A 33 4.24 9.22 13.65
CA ASN A 33 5.14 9.18 14.79
C ASN A 33 6.59 8.83 14.41
N ILE A 34 6.80 8.14 13.29
CA ILE A 34 8.12 7.59 12.91
C ILE A 34 8.71 8.22 11.64
N SER A 35 7.97 9.08 10.93
CA SER A 35 8.40 9.76 9.70
C SER A 35 9.73 10.49 9.85
N LYS A 36 9.98 11.07 11.03
CA LYS A 36 11.22 11.78 11.36
C LYS A 36 12.46 10.87 11.36
N LEU A 37 12.30 9.55 11.44
CA LEU A 37 13.39 8.58 11.38
C LEU A 37 13.91 8.37 9.95
N PHE A 38 13.06 8.62 8.94
CA PHE A 38 13.35 8.29 7.55
C PHE A 38 13.66 9.54 6.71
N SER A 39 14.29 9.33 5.56
CA SER A 39 14.56 10.42 4.63
C SER A 39 13.28 10.88 3.93
N ASN A 40 13.30 12.08 3.35
CA ASN A 40 12.19 12.60 2.53
C ASN A 40 12.03 11.86 1.19
N ALA A 41 12.96 10.98 0.82
CA ALA A 41 12.86 10.13 -0.37
C ALA A 41 12.15 8.78 -0.07
N SER A 42 11.79 8.53 1.19
CA SER A 42 11.04 7.35 1.59
C SER A 42 9.64 7.34 0.96
N SER A 43 9.10 6.15 0.70
CA SER A 43 7.82 5.97 0.04
C SER A 43 6.98 4.92 0.74
N PHE A 44 5.66 5.06 0.57
CA PHE A 44 4.68 4.11 1.04
C PHE A 44 3.91 3.53 -0.14
N TRP A 45 3.92 2.20 -0.24
CA TRP A 45 3.16 1.43 -1.21
C TRP A 45 2.01 0.73 -0.51
N PHE A 46 0.80 1.18 -0.79
CA PHE A 46 -0.41 0.60 -0.24
C PHE A 46 -0.77 -0.66 -1.01
N TYR A 47 -0.76 -1.80 -0.31
CA TYR A 47 -1.06 -3.12 -0.86
C TYR A 47 -0.30 -3.48 -2.15
N ASN A 48 0.91 -2.93 -2.34
CA ASN A 48 1.68 -3.10 -3.58
C ASN A 48 0.88 -2.72 -4.86
N LYS A 49 0.00 -1.72 -4.77
CA LYS A 49 -0.77 -1.21 -5.91
C LYS A 49 -0.62 0.28 -6.10
N GLU A 50 -0.78 1.03 -5.01
CA GLU A 50 -0.74 2.49 -5.01
C GLU A 50 0.53 2.96 -4.33
N ILE A 51 1.22 3.89 -4.97
CA ILE A 51 2.39 4.57 -4.45
C ILE A 51 1.93 5.93 -3.98
N PHE A 52 2.20 6.24 -2.72
CA PHE A 52 1.93 7.54 -2.10
C PHE A 52 3.24 8.32 -1.97
N PRO A 53 3.63 9.08 -3.01
CA PRO A 53 4.75 9.99 -2.93
C PRO A 53 4.44 11.23 -2.09
N ASN A 54 5.49 11.89 -1.60
CA ASN A 54 5.38 13.11 -0.81
C ASN A 54 4.82 14.32 -1.59
N ASP A 55 4.74 14.25 -2.92
CA ASP A 55 4.19 15.32 -3.77
C ASP A 55 2.65 15.28 -3.90
N GLY A 56 2.00 14.26 -3.32
CA GLY A 56 0.54 14.11 -3.30
C GLY A 56 -0.07 13.51 -4.57
N ASN A 57 0.72 13.24 -5.61
CA ASN A 57 0.22 12.60 -6.83
C ASN A 57 0.32 11.09 -6.72
N ILE A 58 -0.80 10.43 -6.45
CA ILE A 58 -0.86 8.97 -6.39
C ILE A 58 -0.39 8.38 -7.72
N LYS A 59 0.56 7.44 -7.63
CA LYS A 59 1.03 6.63 -8.77
C LYS A 59 0.63 5.18 -8.55
N TYR A 60 0.64 4.39 -9.61
CA TYR A 60 0.39 2.95 -9.52
C TYR A 60 1.67 2.15 -9.75
N VAL A 61 1.84 1.03 -9.03
CA VAL A 61 3.01 0.14 -9.15
C VAL A 61 3.18 -0.36 -10.58
N GLU A 62 2.09 -0.56 -11.32
CA GLU A 62 2.12 -0.99 -12.71
C GLU A 62 2.70 0.06 -13.68
N GLN A 63 2.76 1.33 -13.26
CA GLN A 63 3.27 2.44 -14.08
C GLN A 63 4.78 2.67 -13.88
N VAL A 64 5.41 1.95 -12.96
CA VAL A 64 6.81 2.11 -12.63
C VAL A 64 7.57 0.81 -12.88
N SER A 65 8.86 0.94 -13.18
CA SER A 65 9.78 -0.20 -13.21
C SER A 65 10.10 -0.58 -11.77
N LEU A 66 9.75 -1.81 -11.37
CA LEU A 66 9.94 -2.26 -9.98
C LEU A 66 11.42 -2.21 -9.60
N LEU A 67 12.33 -2.72 -10.44
CA LEU A 67 13.77 -2.69 -10.16
C LEU A 67 14.29 -1.27 -9.99
N ASP A 68 13.88 -0.34 -10.86
CA ASP A 68 14.32 1.06 -10.77
C ASP A 68 13.82 1.74 -9.51
N GLU A 69 12.65 1.35 -8.99
CA GLU A 69 12.18 1.82 -7.69
C GLU A 69 12.96 1.17 -6.54
N LEU A 70 13.16 -0.15 -6.54
CA LEU A 70 13.80 -0.87 -5.44
C LEU A 70 15.22 -0.37 -5.15
N VAL A 71 15.99 -0.03 -6.18
CA VAL A 71 17.38 0.46 -6.01
C VAL A 71 17.48 1.82 -5.33
N LYS A 72 16.37 2.56 -5.16
CA LYS A 72 16.35 3.87 -4.49
C LYS A 72 16.33 3.76 -2.96
N TYR A 73 16.01 2.60 -2.42
CA TYR A 73 15.73 2.39 -1.00
C TYR A 73 16.80 1.54 -0.34
N ASP A 74 17.23 1.95 0.86
CA ASP A 74 18.19 1.22 1.67
C ASP A 74 17.51 0.09 2.46
N ILE A 75 16.24 0.31 2.82
CA ILE A 75 15.44 -0.58 3.66
C ILE A 75 14.06 -0.74 3.03
N ILE A 76 13.62 -1.99 2.95
CA ILE A 76 12.25 -2.34 2.55
C ILE A 76 11.55 -2.97 3.74
N ILE A 77 10.40 -2.42 4.13
CA ILE A 77 9.59 -2.93 5.24
C ILE A 77 8.29 -3.48 4.66
N LEU A 78 8.03 -4.75 4.92
CA LEU A 78 6.74 -5.39 4.68
C LEU A 78 6.00 -5.45 6.01
N MET A 79 4.80 -4.86 6.05
CA MET A 79 3.97 -4.86 7.26
C MET A 79 2.54 -5.23 6.89
N ALA A 80 1.91 -6.06 7.73
CA ALA A 80 0.51 -6.41 7.60
C ALA A 80 -0.11 -6.56 8.99
N THR A 81 -1.36 -6.17 9.11
CA THR A 81 -2.20 -6.55 10.25
C THR A 81 -2.66 -8.00 10.10
N GLU A 82 -3.12 -8.60 11.20
CA GLU A 82 -3.63 -9.99 11.19
C GLU A 82 -4.71 -10.21 10.11
N ALA A 83 -5.57 -9.23 9.89
CA ALA A 83 -6.65 -9.30 8.90
C ALA A 83 -6.13 -9.35 7.45
N THR A 84 -4.95 -8.79 7.18
CA THR A 84 -4.38 -8.69 5.83
C THR A 84 -3.20 -9.63 5.61
N LEU A 85 -2.72 -10.28 6.68
CA LEU A 85 -1.65 -11.28 6.69
C LEU A 85 -1.86 -12.45 5.71
N PRO A 86 -3.09 -12.96 5.47
CA PRO A 86 -3.29 -14.01 4.46
C PRO A 86 -2.83 -13.62 3.05
N ASN A 87 -2.83 -12.32 2.73
CA ASN A 87 -2.35 -11.76 1.47
C ASN A 87 -1.02 -10.99 1.66
N PHE A 88 -0.17 -11.41 2.60
CA PHE A 88 1.05 -10.71 2.97
C PHE A 88 1.94 -10.39 1.75
N GLY A 89 2.34 -9.12 1.66
CA GLY A 89 3.18 -8.63 0.57
C GLY A 89 2.44 -8.34 -0.73
N TRP A 90 1.20 -8.81 -0.92
CA TRP A 90 0.33 -8.48 -2.06
C TRP A 90 1.05 -8.54 -3.42
N GLY A 91 1.95 -9.51 -3.57
CA GLY A 91 2.63 -9.79 -4.82
C GLY A 91 3.97 -9.11 -4.96
N PHE A 92 4.31 -8.25 -4.01
CA PHE A 92 5.57 -7.54 -4.01
C PHE A 92 6.75 -8.51 -3.96
N ILE A 93 6.65 -9.54 -3.12
CA ILE A 93 7.72 -10.53 -2.90
C ILE A 93 7.96 -11.30 -4.20
N GLU A 94 6.90 -11.81 -4.80
CA GLU A 94 6.93 -12.58 -6.04
C GLU A 94 7.38 -11.71 -7.22
N ASN A 95 6.84 -10.50 -7.35
CA ASN A 95 7.24 -9.55 -8.39
C ASN A 95 8.74 -9.25 -8.28
N SER A 96 9.21 -8.93 -7.08
CA SER A 96 10.62 -8.62 -6.83
C SER A 96 11.50 -9.82 -7.16
N TYR A 97 11.13 -11.02 -6.68
CA TYR A 97 11.86 -12.25 -6.97
C TYR A 97 11.97 -12.50 -8.48
N ASN A 98 10.86 -12.35 -9.21
CA ASN A 98 10.84 -12.60 -10.65
C ASN A 98 11.72 -11.59 -11.41
N GLU A 99 11.59 -10.30 -11.08
CA GLU A 99 12.41 -9.24 -11.67
C GLU A 99 13.91 -9.44 -11.42
N PHE A 100 14.32 -9.74 -10.18
CA PHE A 100 15.74 -9.97 -9.85
C PHE A 100 16.34 -11.20 -10.54
N ASN A 101 15.51 -12.20 -10.84
CA ASN A 101 15.96 -13.41 -11.53
C ASN A 101 15.80 -13.31 -13.06
N GLY A 102 15.40 -12.16 -13.60
CA GLY A 102 15.10 -12.00 -15.03
C GLY A 102 13.99 -12.94 -15.51
N LEU A 103 13.15 -13.42 -14.59
CA LEU A 103 11.98 -14.22 -14.90
C LEU A 103 10.92 -13.25 -15.39
N ASN A 104 10.80 -13.09 -16.71
CA ASN A 104 9.74 -12.31 -17.37
C ASN A 104 8.31 -12.84 -17.10
N ASN A 105 8.18 -13.82 -16.22
CA ASN A 105 6.90 -14.25 -15.70
C ASN A 105 6.50 -13.25 -14.63
N LYS A 106 5.75 -12.21 -15.00
CA LYS A 106 4.93 -11.49 -14.02
C LYS A 106 4.21 -12.56 -13.20
N PRO A 107 4.36 -12.60 -11.87
CA PRO A 107 3.64 -13.59 -11.10
C PRO A 107 2.17 -13.43 -11.43
N GLU A 108 1.52 -14.56 -11.66
CA GLU A 108 0.12 -14.66 -12.04
C GLU A 108 -0.75 -14.28 -10.82
N TYR A 109 -0.64 -13.03 -10.37
CA TYR A 109 -1.76 -12.35 -9.77
C TYR A 109 -2.85 -12.44 -10.81
N ASN A 110 -3.92 -13.14 -10.45
CA ASN A 110 -5.00 -13.48 -11.37
C ASN A 110 -5.46 -12.16 -12.04
N LEU A 111 -4.99 -11.88 -13.26
CA LEU A 111 -5.25 -10.63 -14.00
C LEU A 111 -6.75 -10.42 -14.09
N ASP A 112 -7.50 -11.52 -14.14
CA ASP A 112 -8.94 -11.59 -14.04
C ASP A 112 -9.49 -11.04 -12.72
N PHE A 113 -8.88 -11.37 -11.57
CA PHE A 113 -9.27 -10.83 -10.27
C PHE A 113 -9.02 -9.32 -10.16
N MET A 114 -7.83 -8.86 -10.59
CA MET A 114 -7.51 -7.42 -10.56
C MET A 114 -8.40 -6.62 -11.51
N LYS A 115 -8.68 -7.17 -12.70
CA LYS A 115 -9.61 -6.58 -13.65
C LYS A 115 -11.03 -6.51 -13.08
N LYS A 116 -11.51 -7.58 -12.44
CA LYS A 116 -12.79 -7.59 -11.71
C LYS A 116 -12.84 -6.54 -10.62
N VAL A 117 -11.76 -6.37 -9.84
CA VAL A 117 -11.69 -5.34 -8.79
C VAL A 117 -11.76 -3.94 -9.41
N ALA A 118 -10.99 -3.66 -10.47
CA ALA A 118 -10.98 -2.36 -11.14
C ALA A 118 -12.34 -2.05 -11.79
N ASP A 119 -12.93 -3.01 -12.49
CA ASP A 119 -14.25 -2.88 -13.11
C ASP A 119 -15.32 -2.62 -12.05
N LEU A 120 -15.25 -3.31 -10.91
CA LEU A 120 -16.18 -3.11 -9.80
C LEU A 120 -15.99 -1.74 -9.14
N ILE A 121 -14.76 -1.27 -8.93
CA ILE A 121 -14.51 0.08 -8.42
C ILE A 121 -15.11 1.14 -9.36
N ASN A 122 -14.91 0.99 -10.67
CA ASN A 122 -15.48 1.89 -11.67
C ASN A 122 -17.01 1.88 -11.61
N TYR A 123 -17.61 0.70 -11.48
CA TYR A 123 -19.05 0.56 -11.30
C TYR A 123 -19.54 1.25 -10.02
N ILE A 124 -18.88 1.02 -8.87
CA ILE A 124 -19.23 1.64 -7.59
C ILE A 124 -19.19 3.17 -7.71
N LYS A 125 -18.21 3.73 -8.44
CA LYS A 125 -18.12 5.18 -8.69
C LYS A 125 -19.29 5.73 -9.52
N THR A 126 -19.93 4.90 -10.35
CA THR A 126 -21.12 5.29 -11.12
C THR A 126 -22.43 5.15 -10.34
N ASP A 127 -22.45 4.36 -9.26
CA ASP A 127 -23.61 4.21 -8.38
C ASP A 127 -23.52 5.20 -7.21
N GLU A 128 -24.29 6.29 -7.29
CA GLU A 128 -24.29 7.34 -6.26
C GLU A 128 -24.62 6.82 -4.84
N ASN A 129 -25.51 5.84 -4.72
CA ASN A 129 -25.91 5.32 -3.41
C ASN A 129 -24.80 4.48 -2.79
N TRP A 130 -24.20 3.59 -3.57
CA TRP A 130 -23.09 2.77 -3.09
C TRP A 130 -21.87 3.66 -2.82
N TYR A 131 -21.54 4.59 -3.70
CA TYR A 131 -20.43 5.52 -3.50
C TYR A 131 -20.61 6.36 -2.21
N ASN A 132 -21.81 6.90 -1.96
CA ASN A 132 -22.09 7.63 -0.71
C ASN A 132 -21.93 6.74 0.53
N SER A 133 -22.30 5.46 0.45
CA SER A 133 -22.04 4.48 1.50
C SER A 133 -20.54 4.30 1.75
N ILE A 134 -19.74 4.21 0.68
CA ILE A 134 -18.28 4.11 0.74
C ILE A 134 -17.68 5.34 1.41
N VAL A 135 -18.12 6.55 1.06
CA VAL A 135 -17.67 7.80 1.70
C VAL A 135 -17.98 7.78 3.20
N GLY A 136 -19.17 7.32 3.60
CA GLY A 136 -19.54 7.15 5.00
C GLY A 136 -18.65 6.14 5.74
N LYS A 137 -18.39 4.97 5.12
CA LYS A 137 -17.49 3.95 5.66
C LYS A 137 -16.05 4.47 5.78
N ALA A 138 -15.56 5.19 4.78
CA ALA A 138 -14.22 5.79 4.75
C ALA A 138 -14.06 6.79 5.91
N LYS A 139 -15.05 7.67 6.11
CA LYS A 139 -15.06 8.63 7.22
C LYS A 139 -15.08 7.94 8.58
N ASN A 140 -15.90 6.90 8.75
CA ASN A 140 -15.96 6.14 9.99
C ASN A 140 -14.66 5.38 10.31
N LYS A 141 -13.95 4.92 9.28
CA LYS A 141 -12.68 4.19 9.39
C LYS A 141 -11.45 5.10 9.40
N GLY A 142 -11.60 6.40 9.15
CA GLY A 142 -10.49 7.35 9.09
C GLY A 142 -9.52 7.09 7.93
N ILE A 143 -9.99 6.52 6.82
CA ILE A 143 -9.20 6.24 5.61
C ILE A 143 -9.71 7.05 4.41
N SER A 144 -8.92 7.12 3.34
CA SER A 144 -9.35 7.78 2.11
C SER A 144 -10.52 7.04 1.45
N VAL A 145 -11.31 7.76 0.65
CA VAL A 145 -12.44 7.20 -0.10
C VAL A 145 -11.95 6.15 -1.11
N ASP A 146 -10.84 6.43 -1.80
CA ASP A 146 -10.25 5.49 -2.76
C ASP A 146 -9.75 4.20 -2.07
N SER A 147 -9.13 4.31 -0.89
CA SER A 147 -8.75 3.14 -0.10
C SER A 147 -9.96 2.32 0.32
N MET A 148 -11.06 2.97 0.71
CA MET A 148 -12.29 2.28 1.08
C MET A 148 -12.98 1.62 -0.13
N LEU A 149 -12.95 2.26 -1.31
CA LEU A 149 -13.45 1.66 -2.56
C LEU A 149 -12.75 0.34 -2.86
N MET A 150 -11.43 0.31 -2.72
CA MET A 150 -10.66 -0.89 -2.98
C MET A 150 -10.96 -2.00 -1.97
N VAL A 151 -11.06 -1.68 -0.68
CA VAL A 151 -11.42 -2.67 0.36
C VAL A 151 -12.80 -3.27 0.12
N ASP A 152 -13.79 -2.44 -0.21
CA ASP A 152 -15.16 -2.90 -0.46
C ASP A 152 -15.26 -3.76 -1.73
N ALA A 153 -14.57 -3.35 -2.81
CA ALA A 153 -14.55 -4.08 -4.07
C ALA A 153 -13.89 -5.46 -3.93
N ILE A 154 -12.78 -5.56 -3.19
CA ILE A 154 -12.12 -6.84 -2.92
C ILE A 154 -13.06 -7.75 -2.12
N TRP A 155 -13.65 -7.25 -1.03
CA TRP A 155 -14.55 -8.03 -0.19
C TRP A 155 -15.77 -8.54 -0.97
N GLN A 156 -16.36 -7.71 -1.82
CA GLN A 156 -17.54 -8.07 -2.62
C GLN A 156 -17.23 -9.19 -3.64
N ILE A 157 -16.04 -9.17 -4.25
CA ILE A 157 -15.61 -10.21 -5.19
C ILE A 157 -15.35 -11.52 -4.47
N GLU A 158 -14.70 -11.47 -3.30
CA GLU A 158 -14.45 -12.67 -2.48
C GLU A 158 -15.73 -13.33 -1.96
N GLN A 159 -16.77 -12.56 -1.63
CA GLN A 159 -18.08 -13.10 -1.23
C GLN A 159 -18.83 -13.78 -2.38
N ASN A 160 -18.72 -13.24 -3.61
CA ASN A 160 -19.36 -13.82 -4.79
C ASN A 160 -18.66 -15.08 -5.33
N LEU A 161 -17.46 -15.42 -4.83
CA LEU A 161 -16.70 -16.61 -5.22
C LEU A 161 -16.99 -17.86 -4.35
N LYS A 162 -17.81 -17.73 -3.30
CA LYS A 162 -18.27 -18.83 -2.44
C LYS A 162 -19.63 -19.35 -2.88
#